data_AF-A0A843BAY2-F1
#
_entry.id   AF-A0A843BAY2-F1
#
_cell.length_a   1.000
_cell.length_b   1.000
_cell.length_c   1.000
_cell.angle_alpha   90.00
_cell.angle_beta   90.00
_cell.angle_gamma   90.00
#
_symmetry.space_group_name_H-M   'P 1'
#
loop_
_entity.id
_entity.type
_entity.pdbx_description
1 polymer ?
#
loop_
_entity_poly.entity_id
_entity_poly.type
_entity_poly.pdbx_seq_one_letter_code
_entity_poly.pdbx_strand_id
1 'polypeptide(L)'
;MRLEHLGDLLKEWNGAAPQAFTAAGADAFKSYAQGFFFDLAANLNEPLMSMGPMLRGGRNSCIAFLRYAQALRVNHVAMNLKASRRPAREVLA
;
A
#
# COMPACT_ATOMS: atom_id res chain seq x y z
N MET A 1 -7.48 4.21 6.62
CA MET A 1 -6.54 5.34 6.70
C MET A 1 -6.53 6.04 5.36
N ARG A 2 -6.72 7.35 5.32
CA ARG A 2 -6.62 8.10 4.07
C ARG A 2 -5.14 8.33 3.73
N LEU A 3 -4.76 8.28 2.46
CA LEU A 3 -3.36 8.30 2.01
C LEU A 3 -2.61 9.57 2.45
N GLU A 4 -3.32 10.69 2.57
CA GLU A 4 -2.76 11.99 2.96
C GLU A 4 -2.12 12.00 4.35
N HIS A 5 -2.50 11.09 5.26
CA HIS A 5 -1.93 11.01 6.61
C HIS A 5 -0.91 9.88 6.77
N LEU A 6 -0.67 9.08 5.73
CA LEU A 6 0.24 7.94 5.78
C LEU A 6 1.67 8.38 6.11
N GLY A 7 2.12 9.50 5.54
CA GLY A 7 3.48 10.02 5.75
C GLY A 7 3.79 10.33 7.21
N ASP A 8 2.86 10.99 7.91
CA ASP A 8 3.10 11.39 9.31
C ASP A 8 2.97 10.21 10.26
N LEU A 9 1.99 9.32 10.03
CA LEU A 9 1.88 8.07 10.78
C LEU A 9 3.14 7.21 10.64
N LEU A 10 3.71 7.12 9.44
CA LEU A 10 4.95 6.36 9.23
C LEU A 10 6.16 7.01 9.91
N LYS A 11 6.26 8.34 9.92
CA LYS A 11 7.33 9.02 10.67
C LYS A 11 7.25 8.70 12.16
N GLU A 12 6.05 8.79 12.73
CA GLU A 12 5.84 8.47 14.15
C GLU A 12 6.12 6.99 14.45
N TRP A 13 5.56 6.07 13.66
CA TRP A 13 5.78 4.63 13.84
C TRP A 13 7.27 4.27 13.76
N ASN A 14 7.95 4.69 12.70
CA ASN A 14 9.37 4.37 12.51
C ASN A 14 10.27 5.09 13.52
N GLY A 15 9.81 6.20 14.09
CA GLY A 15 10.55 7.01 15.06
C GLY A 15 10.33 6.61 16.51
N ALA A 16 9.21 5.97 16.87
CA ALA A 16 8.86 5.62 18.25
C ALA A 16 8.84 4.12 18.53
N ALA A 17 8.50 3.29 17.54
CA ALA A 17 8.43 1.84 17.73
C ALA A 17 9.79 1.25 18.15
N PRO A 18 10.92 1.55 17.48
CA PRO A 18 12.19 0.92 17.82
C PRO A 18 12.61 1.11 19.28
N GLN A 19 12.39 2.30 19.84
CA GLN A 19 12.72 2.63 21.22
C GLN A 19 11.82 1.87 22.19
N ALA A 20 10.51 1.83 21.92
CA ALA A 20 9.55 1.11 22.75
C ALA A 20 9.84 -0.40 22.81
N PHE A 21 10.17 -1.01 21.66
CA PHE A 21 10.47 -2.45 21.60
C PHE A 21 11.84 -2.79 22.20
N THR A 22 12.85 -1.93 22.02
CA THR A 22 14.15 -2.11 22.66
C THR A 22 14.03 -2.04 24.19
N ALA A 23 13.24 -1.08 24.71
CA ALA A 23 12.97 -0.97 26.15
C ALA A 23 12.24 -2.20 26.72
N ALA A 24 11.47 -2.90 25.89
CA ALA A 24 10.80 -4.16 26.23
C ALA A 24 11.68 -5.41 26.01
N GLY A 25 12.97 -5.26 25.68
CA GLY A 25 13.90 -6.37 25.45
C GLY A 25 13.66 -7.13 24.14
N ALA A 26 12.93 -6.55 23.19
CA ALA A 26 12.65 -7.13 21.88
C ALA A 26 13.51 -6.51 20.77
N ASP A 27 13.51 -7.13 19.58
CA ASP A 27 14.15 -6.56 18.39
C ASP A 27 13.60 -5.16 18.08
N ALA A 28 14.52 -4.21 17.86
CA ALA A 28 14.25 -2.83 17.53
C ALA A 28 13.58 -2.67 16.15
N PHE A 29 13.81 -3.61 15.23
CA PHE A 29 13.13 -3.56 13.94
C PHE A 29 11.68 -4.04 14.04
N LYS A 30 10.75 -3.18 13.59
CA LYS A 30 9.35 -3.54 13.41
C LYS A 30 8.85 -3.11 12.05
N SER A 31 8.38 -4.08 11.29
CA SER A 31 7.84 -3.84 9.96
C SER A 31 6.48 -3.14 10.01
N TYR A 32 6.27 -2.19 9.10
CA TYR A 32 4.95 -1.66 8.79
C TYR A 32 4.40 -2.31 7.52
N ALA A 33 3.16 -2.80 7.60
CA ALA A 33 2.45 -3.38 6.46
C ALA A 33 1.14 -2.62 6.21
N GLN A 34 0.79 -2.40 4.95
CA GLN A 34 -0.44 -1.71 4.55
C GLN A 34 -1.26 -2.54 3.56
N GLY A 35 -2.58 -2.56 3.76
CA GLY A 35 -3.53 -3.14 2.81
C GLY A 35 -4.42 -2.07 2.17
N PHE A 36 -4.76 -2.23 0.89
CA PHE A 36 -5.78 -1.43 0.20
C PHE A 36 -6.49 -2.22 -0.91
N PHE A 37 -7.66 -1.74 -1.33
CA PHE A 37 -8.29 -2.23 -2.56
C PHE A 37 -7.68 -1.54 -3.77
N PHE A 38 -7.43 -2.29 -4.86
CA PHE A 38 -6.79 -1.75 -6.05
C PHE A 38 -7.53 -2.16 -7.33
N ASP A 39 -7.88 -1.17 -8.15
CA ASP A 39 -8.42 -1.33 -9.50
C ASP A 39 -7.35 -0.90 -10.52
N LEU A 40 -6.66 -1.87 -11.11
CA LEU A 40 -5.64 -1.61 -12.13
C LEU A 40 -6.31 -1.21 -13.45
N ALA A 41 -6.03 0.01 -13.91
CA ALA A 41 -6.55 0.52 -15.16
C ALA A 41 -5.86 -0.10 -16.38
N ALA A 42 -6.61 -0.19 -17.49
CA ALA A 42 -6.05 -0.59 -18.79
C ALA A 42 -5.10 0.49 -19.35
N ASN A 43 -5.42 1.77 -19.14
CA ASN A 43 -4.51 2.85 -19.47
C ASN A 43 -3.33 2.85 -18.49
N LEU A 44 -2.14 2.60 -19.02
CA LEU A 44 -0.90 2.43 -18.27
C LEU A 44 -0.47 3.68 -17.50
N ASN A 45 -0.89 4.86 -17.97
CA ASN A 45 -0.56 6.17 -17.43
C ASN A 45 -1.75 6.84 -16.72
N GLU A 46 -2.87 6.12 -16.48
CA GLU A 46 -3.99 6.68 -15.72
C GLU A 46 -3.48 7.13 -14.32
N PRO A 47 -3.75 8.39 -13.90
CA PRO A 47 -3.27 8.90 -12.63
C PRO A 47 -3.84 8.08 -11.46
N LEU A 48 -3.10 8.03 -10.35
CA LEU A 48 -3.58 7.35 -9.16
C LEU A 48 -4.67 8.19 -8.49
N MET A 49 -5.86 7.62 -8.35
CA MET A 49 -7.02 8.25 -7.72
C MET A 49 -7.42 7.46 -6.48
N SER A 50 -7.79 8.19 -5.42
CA SER A 50 -8.40 7.61 -4.23
C SER A 50 -9.93 7.69 -4.34
N MET A 51 -10.59 6.56 -4.20
CA MET A 51 -12.04 6.39 -4.23
C MET A 51 -12.52 5.74 -2.93
N GLY A 52 -12.31 6.43 -1.81
CA GLY A 52 -12.57 5.88 -0.48
C GLY A 52 -11.53 4.82 -0.09
N PRO A 53 -11.90 3.57 0.21
CA PRO A 53 -10.95 2.50 0.55
C PRO A 53 -10.23 1.90 -0.68
N MET A 54 -10.63 2.30 -1.89
CA MET A 54 -10.09 1.80 -3.15
C MET A 54 -9.18 2.82 -3.82
N LEU A 55 -8.05 2.34 -4.33
CA LEU A 55 -7.17 3.08 -5.21
C LEU A 55 -7.37 2.60 -6.64
N ARG A 56 -7.32 3.51 -7.61
CA ARG A 56 -7.39 3.20 -9.04
C ARG A 56 -6.31 3.94 -9.79
N GLY A 57 -5.65 3.28 -10.74
CA GLY A 57 -4.64 3.92 -11.57
C GLY A 57 -3.99 2.94 -12.55
N GLY A 58 -3.20 3.49 -13.46
CA GLY A 58 -2.37 2.70 -14.38
C GLY A 58 -1.18 2.07 -13.68
N ARG A 59 -0.51 1.13 -14.35
CA ARG A 59 0.66 0.45 -13.78
C ARG A 59 1.80 1.42 -13.41
N ASN A 60 1.99 2.49 -14.19
CA ASN A 60 3.11 3.40 -13.96
C ASN A 60 2.88 4.27 -12.72
N SER A 61 1.64 4.71 -12.49
CA SER A 61 1.28 5.45 -11.27
C SER A 61 1.28 4.54 -10.04
N CYS A 62 0.90 3.27 -10.18
CA CYS A 62 1.03 2.26 -9.12
C CYS A 62 2.49 2.04 -8.72
N ILE A 63 3.40 1.85 -9.69
CA ILE A 63 4.84 1.71 -9.42
C ILE A 63 5.38 2.94 -8.68
N ALA A 64 5.03 4.15 -9.14
CA ALA A 64 5.45 5.39 -8.50
C ALA A 64 4.98 5.47 -7.04
N PHE A 65 3.73 5.09 -6.77
CA PHE A 65 3.18 5.00 -5.42
C PHE A 65 3.92 3.99 -4.55
N LEU A 66 4.18 2.78 -5.05
CA LEU A 66 4.92 1.75 -4.29
C LEU A 66 6.35 2.20 -3.98
N ARG A 67 7.02 2.90 -4.91
CA ARG A 67 8.34 3.50 -4.65
C ARG A 67 8.28 4.58 -3.58
N TYR A 68 7.26 5.41 -3.60
CA TYR A 68 7.02 6.41 -2.55
C TYR A 68 6.76 5.75 -1.18
N ALA A 69 5.90 4.73 -1.13
CA ALA A 69 5.65 3.95 0.09
C ALA A 69 6.93 3.28 0.62
N GLN A 70 7.75 2.71 -0.27
CA GLN A 70 9.05 2.15 0.08
C GLN A 70 9.99 3.20 0.68
N ALA A 71 10.06 4.40 0.10
CA ALA A 71 10.85 5.52 0.62
C ALA A 71 10.39 5.95 2.02
N LEU A 72 9.09 5.81 2.31
CA LEU A 72 8.50 6.02 3.64
C LEU A 72 8.61 4.80 4.57
N ARG A 73 9.40 3.78 4.20
CA ARG A 73 9.67 2.57 5.01
C ARG A 73 8.44 1.67 5.22
N VAL A 74 7.47 1.68 4.30
CA VAL A 74 6.48 0.59 4.22
C VAL A 74 7.21 -0.68 3.77
N ASN A 75 7.12 -1.75 4.56
CA ASN A 75 7.84 -3.00 4.31
C ASN A 75 7.03 -3.99 3.49
N HIS A 76 5.70 -3.96 3.61
CA HIS A 76 4.81 -4.86 2.89
C HIS A 76 3.52 -4.15 2.45
N VAL A 77 3.10 -4.43 1.23
CA VAL A 77 1.84 -3.92 0.67
C VAL A 77 0.99 -5.09 0.19
N ALA A 78 -0.20 -5.21 0.78
CA ALA A 78 -1.22 -6.17 0.35
C ALA A 78 -2.25 -5.47 -0.55
N MET A 79 -2.39 -5.94 -1.79
CA MET A 79 -3.36 -5.39 -2.75
C MET A 79 -4.55 -6.32 -2.88
N ASN A 80 -5.72 -5.85 -2.44
CA ASN A 80 -6.99 -6.52 -2.68
C ASN A 80 -7.51 -6.09 -4.05
N LEU A 81 -7.28 -6.92 -5.06
CA LEU A 81 -7.64 -6.57 -6.43
C LEU A 81 -9.16 -6.57 -6.59
N LYS A 82 -9.67 -5.62 -7.37
CA LYS A 82 -11.07 -5.64 -7.82
C LYS A 82 -11.39 -6.97 -8.51
N ALA A 83 -12.64 -7.42 -8.36
CA ALA A 83 -13.16 -8.57 -9.09
C ALA A 83 -12.85 -8.47 -10.58
N SER A 84 -12.38 -9.58 -11.15
CA SER A 84 -12.07 -9.69 -12.57
C SER A 84 -13.27 -9.27 -13.41
N ARG A 85 -13.02 -8.45 -14.44
CA ARG A 85 -14.02 -8.16 -15.49
C ARG A 85 -14.07 -9.24 -16.57
N ARG A 86 -13.18 -10.23 -16.52
CA ARG A 86 -13.15 -11.34 -17.47
C ARG A 86 -14.39 -12.21 -17.26
N PRO A 87 -14.99 -12.77 -18.32
CA PRO A 87 -16.07 -13.74 -18.20
C PRO A 87 -15.68 -14.87 -17.23
N ALA A 88 -16.60 -15.26 -16.34
CA ALA A 88 -16.32 -16.25 -15.28
C ALA A 88 -15.76 -17.58 -15.85
N ARG A 89 -16.26 -18.01 -17.01
CA ARG A 89 -15.77 -19.22 -17.70
C ARG A 89 -14.29 -19.14 -18.11
N GLU A 90 -13.77 -17.95 -18.41
CA GLU A 90 -12.35 -17.77 -18.77
C GLU A 90 -11.42 -17.72 -17.55
N VAL A 91 -11.98 -17.55 -16.35
CA VAL A 91 -11.23 -17.45 -15.08
C VAL A 91 -11.20 -18.79 -14.35
N LEU A 92 -12.25 -19.60 -14.49
CA LEU A 92 -12.41 -20.89 -13.80
C LEU A 92 -11.88 -22.11 -14.58
N ALA A 93 -11.45 -21.93 -15.83
CA ALA A 93 -10.83 -22.96 -16.66
C ALA A 93 -9.30 -22.97 -16.47
#